data_AF-A0A9E2L3B2-F1
#
_entry.id   AF-A0A9E2L3B2-F1
#
_cell.length_a   1.000
_cell.length_b   1.000
_cell.length_c   1.000
_cell.angle_alpha   90.00
_cell.angle_beta   90.00
_cell.angle_gamma   90.00
#
_symmetry.space_group_name_H-M   'P 1'
#
loop_
_entity.id
_entity.type
_entity.pdbx_description
1 polymer ?
#
loop_
_entity_poly.entity_id
_entity_poly.type
_entity_poly.pdbx_seq_one_letter_code
_entity_poly.pdbx_strand_id
1 'polypeptide(L)' 'MEIETYKWDYTYEWELDKLKELGKQGWEICGSYVSGNSYGTNTAIILKRPCGKVRIVTRDQAQNNGYENER' A
#
# COMPACT_ATOMS: atom_id res chain seq x y z
N MET A 1 -11.25 -16.96 -6.44
CA MET A 1 -10.95 -15.64 -5.83
C MET A 1 -9.56 -15.27 -6.29
N GLU A 2 -9.43 -14.25 -7.12
CA GLU A 2 -8.13 -13.80 -7.65
C GLU A 2 -7.62 -12.64 -6.78
N ILE A 3 -6.38 -12.76 -6.30
CA ILE A 3 -5.75 -11.77 -5.41
C ILE A 3 -4.57 -11.15 -6.17
N GLU A 4 -4.66 -9.84 -6.41
CA GLU A 4 -3.57 -9.07 -7.02
C GLU A 4 -2.83 -8.28 -5.93
N THR A 5 -1.51 -8.40 -5.87
CA THR A 5 -0.69 -7.68 -4.87
C THR A 5 0.13 -6.61 -5.58
N TYR A 6 0.05 -5.37 -5.10
CA TYR A 6 0.83 -4.24 -5.61
C TYR A 6 1.69 -3.66 -4.51
N LYS A 7 3.00 -3.55 -4.77
CA LYS A 7 3.97 -2.89 -3.91
C LYS A 7 4.38 -1.57 -4.55
N TRP A 8 4.45 -0.51 -3.77
CA TRP A 8 4.87 0.83 -4.19
C TRP A 8 5.91 1.41 -3.24
N ASP A 9 6.84 2.15 -3.82
CA ASP A 9 7.92 2.89 -3.17
C ASP A 9 7.64 4.41 -3.31
N TYR A 10 7.39 5.08 -2.17
CA TYR A 10 7.49 6.54 -1.91
C TYR A 10 6.36 7.58 -2.28
N THR A 11 6.24 8.54 -1.32
CA THR A 11 5.53 9.85 -1.13
C THR A 11 3.99 9.99 -1.03
N TYR A 12 3.54 10.54 0.12
CA TYR A 12 2.16 10.65 0.65
C TYR A 12 1.09 11.29 -0.25
N GLU A 13 1.42 12.31 -1.04
CA GLU A 13 0.40 13.03 -1.82
C GLU A 13 -0.06 12.24 -3.03
N TRP A 14 0.82 11.44 -3.62
CA TRP A 14 0.48 10.53 -4.71
C TRP A 14 -0.37 9.34 -4.24
N GLU A 15 -0.27 9.00 -2.95
CA GLU A 15 -0.96 7.85 -2.36
C GLU A 15 -2.49 7.98 -2.39
N LEU A 16 -2.97 9.16 -2.02
CA LEU A 16 -4.40 9.46 -2.02
C LEU A 16 -4.94 9.53 -3.44
N ASP A 17 -4.17 10.05 -4.39
CA ASP A 17 -4.63 10.15 -5.78
C ASP A 17 -4.71 8.76 -6.44
N LYS A 18 -3.77 7.85 -6.16
CA LYS A 18 -3.86 6.47 -6.64
C LYS A 18 -5.07 5.73 -6.07
N LEU A 19 -5.35 5.89 -4.78
CA LEU A 19 -6.55 5.30 -4.16
C LEU A 19 -7.83 5.91 -4.73
N LYS A 20 -7.87 7.23 -5.00
CA LYS A 20 -8.99 7.88 -5.69
C LYS A 20 -9.17 7.35 -7.12
N GLU A 21 -8.09 7.15 -7.88
CA GLU A 21 -8.16 6.53 -9.21
C GLU A 21 -8.74 5.11 -9.13
N LEU A 22 -8.30 4.32 -8.16
CA LEU A 22 -8.82 2.98 -7.93
C LEU A 22 -10.31 3.02 -7.54
N GLY A 23 -10.71 3.98 -6.71
CA GLY A 23 -12.11 4.27 -6.39
C GLY A 23 -12.94 4.56 -7.64
N LYS A 24 -12.45 5.40 -8.55
CA LYS A 24 -13.11 5.67 -9.85
C LYS A 24 -13.23 4.42 -10.73
N GLN A 25 -12.32 3.47 -10.58
CA GLN A 25 -12.36 2.17 -11.26
C GLN A 25 -13.23 1.13 -10.52
N GLY A 26 -14.02 1.54 -9.51
CA GLY A 26 -14.92 0.67 -8.77
C GLY A 26 -14.24 -0.24 -7.73
N TRP A 27 -13.03 0.11 -7.30
CA TRP A 27 -12.39 -0.53 -6.15
C TRP A 27 -12.82 0.16 -4.84
N GLU A 28 -13.21 -0.64 -3.87
CA GLU A 28 -13.68 -0.17 -2.56
C GLU A 28 -12.72 -0.66 -1.47
N ILE A 29 -12.41 0.20 -0.51
CA ILE A 29 -11.59 -0.19 0.65
C ILE A 29 -12.42 -1.11 1.53
N CYS A 30 -11.95 -2.35 1.72
CA CYS A 30 -12.61 -3.33 2.57
C CYS A 30 -11.81 -3.67 3.83
N GLY A 31 -10.56 -3.22 3.92
CA GLY A 31 -9.75 -3.36 5.12
C GLY A 31 -8.41 -2.66 4.99
N SER A 32 -7.77 -2.44 6.12
CA SER A 32 -6.38 -2.00 6.18
C SER A 32 -5.67 -2.77 7.29
N TYR A 33 -4.38 -2.99 7.10
CA TYR A 33 -3.50 -3.62 8.07
C TYR A 33 -2.23 -2.78 8.16
N VAL A 34 -1.86 -2.40 9.38
CA VAL A 34 -0.62 -1.68 9.64
C VAL A 34 0.24 -2.56 10.52
N SER A 35 1.45 -2.87 10.07
CA SER A 35 2.48 -3.54 10.85
C SER A 35 3.74 -2.71 10.86
N GLY A 36 4.14 -2.25 12.04
CA GLY A 36 5.44 -1.63 12.23
C GLY A 36 6.39 -2.54 12.99
N ASN A 37 7.68 -2.44 12.69
CA ASN A 37 8.76 -2.88 13.57
C ASN A 37 9.67 -1.67 13.87
N SER A 38 10.72 -1.88 14.65
CA SER A 38 11.70 -0.83 15.00
C SER A 38 12.45 -0.22 13.79
N TYR A 39 12.28 -0.78 12.58
CA TYR A 39 12.98 -0.42 11.35
C TYR A 39 12.05 0.16 10.26
N GLY A 40 10.74 0.21 10.49
CA GLY A 40 9.80 0.62 9.45
C GLY A 40 8.34 0.33 9.76
N THR A 41 7.44 1.07 9.09
CA THR A 41 6.00 0.83 9.12
C THR A 41 5.50 0.36 7.75
N ASN A 42 4.95 -0.84 7.71
CA ASN A 42 4.31 -1.40 6.53
C ASN A 42 2.80 -1.24 6.65
N THR A 43 2.18 -0.68 5.62
CA THR A 43 0.73 -0.49 5.57
C THR A 43 0.18 -1.22 4.35
N ALA A 44 -0.72 -2.16 4.58
CA ALA A 44 -1.50 -2.81 3.54
C ALA A 44 -2.92 -2.25 3.52
N ILE A 45 -3.43 -1.91 2.33
CA ILE A 45 -4.83 -1.57 2.10
C ILE A 45 -5.44 -2.67 1.23
N ILE A 46 -6.53 -3.25 1.69
CA ILE A 46 -7.27 -4.28 0.98
C ILE A 46 -8.41 -3.59 0.25
N LEU A 47 -8.43 -3.75 -1.07
CA LEU A 47 -9.44 -3.25 -1.98
C LEU A 47 -10.23 -4.41 -2.55
N LYS A 48 -11.54 -4.21 -2.75
CA LYS A 48 -12.44 -5.21 -3.32
C LYS A 48 -13.30 -4.58 -4.41
N ARG A 49 -13.63 -5.37 -5.43
CA ARG A 49 -14.69 -5.04 -6.40
C ARG A 49 -15.95 -5.87 -6.15
N PRO A 50 -17.14 -5.38 -6.53
CA PRO A 50 -18.38 -6.16 -6.52
C PRO A 50 -18.29 -7.48 -7.31
N CYS A 51 -17.45 -7.54 -8.34
CA CYS A 51 -17.21 -8.75 -9.13
C CYS A 51 -16.38 -9.84 -8.41
N GLY A 52 -16.04 -9.66 -7.13
CA GLY A 52 -15.33 -10.64 -6.32
C GLY A 52 -13.81 -10.62 -6.45
N LYS A 53 -13.25 -9.65 -7.19
CA LYS A 53 -11.79 -9.41 -7.27
C LYS A 53 -11.29 -8.68 -6.03
N VAL A 54 -10.12 -9.07 -5.54
CA VAL A 54 -9.46 -8.46 -4.38
C VAL A 54 -8.06 -8.00 -4.78
N ARG A 55 -7.67 -6.81 -4.34
CA ARG A 55 -6.35 -6.22 -4.55
C ARG A 55 -5.77 -5.77 -3.22
N ILE A 56 -4.56 -6.20 -2.90
CA ILE A 56 -3.84 -5.77 -1.70
C ILE A 56 -2.75 -4.80 -2.14
N VAL A 57 -2.80 -3.59 -1.61
CA VAL A 57 -1.83 -2.54 -1.87
C VAL A 57 -0.95 -2.42 -0.63
N THR A 58 0.31 -2.82 -0.71
CA THR A 58 1.26 -2.76 0.39
C THR A 58 2.27 -1.64 0.19
N ARG A 59 2.35 -0.72 1.15
CA ARG A 59 3.44 0.21 1.35
C ARG A 59 4.52 -0.45 2.19
N ASP A 60 5.75 -0.42 1.70
CA ASP A 60 6.94 -0.75 2.46
C ASP A 60 7.62 0.56 2.83
N GLN A 61 7.50 1.01 4.09
CA GLN A 61 8.48 1.96 4.60
C GLN A 61 9.64 1.15 5.15
N ALA A 62 10.53 0.69 4.27
CA ALA A 62 11.92 0.68 4.67
C ALA A 62 12.25 2.15 4.98
N GLN A 63 12.48 2.49 6.25
CA GLN A 63 13.08 3.78 6.53
C GLN A 63 14.41 3.80 5.76
N ASN A 64 14.51 4.60 4.69
CA ASN A 64 15.75 5.33 4.45
C ASN A 64 15.94 6.28 5.64
N ASN A 65 16.22 5.72 6.82
CA ASN A 65 16.94 6.42 7.86
C ASN A 65 18.38 6.38 7.38
N GLY A 66 18.90 7.56 7.04
CA GLY A 66 20.26 7.74 6.55
C GLY A 66 21.32 7.13 7.47
N TYR A 67 21.62 5.86 7.24
CA TYR A 67 22.99 5.40 7.23
C TYR A 67 23.40 5.32 5.76
N GLU A 68 23.87 6.45 5.23
CA GLU A 68 25.16 6.38 4.54
C GLU A 68 26.08 5.63 5.51
N ASN A 69 26.18 4.31 5.37
CA ASN A 69 27.27 3.59 6.00
C ASN A 69 28.50 4.07 5.25
N GLU A 70 29.17 5.05 5.86
CA GLU A 70 30.59 5.29 5.67
C GLU A 70 31.27 3.94 5.43
N ARG A 71 31.82 3.80 4.23
CA ARG A 71 32.86 2.84 3.95
C ARG A 71 34.02 3.59 3.32
#